data_AF-A0A7L9TRN9-F1
#
_entry.id   AF-A0A7L9TRN9-F1
#
_cell.length_a   1.000
_cell.length_b   1.000
_cell.length_c   1.000
_cell.angle_alpha   90.00
_cell.angle_beta   90.00
_cell.angle_gamma   90.00
#
_symmetry.space_group_name_H-M   'P 1'
#
loop_
_entity.id
_entity.type
_entity.pdbx_description
1 polymer ?
#
loop_
_entity_poly.entity_id
_entity_poly.type
_entity_poly.pdbx_seq_one_letter_code
_entity_poly.pdbx_strand_id
1 'polypeptide(L)'
;MRRVYGLSVYELDPLEAAALAVNLPAGSLVWQRLDVPAAWTLDQYLMAARIDQMNMWMWGNADPKKRGPQPEPLPRPGNGSGHAVANPSNPEDSGEATRRTRTIKPMALTIEQLDEFMSRDFTDVETKPFTHNE
;
A
#
# COMPACT_ATOMS: atom_id res chain seq x y z
N MET A 1 6.10 -29.29 -0.24
CA MET A 1 6.75 -28.06 -0.75
C MET A 1 6.02 -27.60 -2.02
N ARG A 2 5.73 -26.31 -2.14
CA ARG A 2 4.92 -25.75 -3.24
C ARG A 2 5.83 -25.38 -4.41
N ARG A 3 5.90 -26.23 -5.44
CA ARG A 3 6.53 -25.91 -6.73
C ARG A 3 5.55 -25.08 -7.55
N VAL A 4 5.98 -23.95 -8.09
CA VAL A 4 5.17 -23.10 -8.95
C VAL A 4 5.90 -23.00 -10.28
N TYR A 5 5.27 -23.47 -11.36
CA TYR A 5 5.90 -23.61 -12.69
C TYR A 5 7.17 -24.48 -12.69
N GLY A 6 7.22 -25.52 -11.86
CA GLY A 6 8.37 -26.42 -11.77
C GLY A 6 9.56 -25.87 -10.98
N LEU A 7 9.52 -24.61 -10.57
CA LEU A 7 10.54 -23.97 -9.73
C LEU A 7 10.19 -24.11 -8.24
N SER A 8 11.18 -24.52 -7.46
CA SER A 8 11.19 -24.47 -5.99
C SER A 8 11.69 -23.09 -5.57
N VAL A 9 10.76 -22.24 -5.12
CA VAL A 9 11.07 -20.85 -4.70
C VAL A 9 12.14 -20.78 -3.60
N TYR A 10 12.29 -21.84 -2.80
CA TYR A 10 13.27 -21.92 -1.71
C TYR A 10 14.64 -22.48 -2.11
N GLU A 11 14.78 -23.02 -3.32
CA GLU A 11 16.05 -23.57 -3.83
C GLU A 11 16.68 -22.65 -4.89
N LEU A 12 16.03 -21.52 -5.19
CA LEU A 12 16.49 -20.58 -6.21
C LEU A 12 17.70 -19.78 -5.72
N ASP A 13 18.76 -19.76 -6.53
CA ASP A 13 19.91 -18.89 -6.29
C ASP A 13 19.45 -17.42 -6.32
N PRO A 14 19.85 -16.57 -5.35
CA PRO A 14 19.60 -15.13 -5.40
C PRO A 14 19.86 -14.47 -6.76
N LEU A 15 20.89 -14.91 -7.50
CA LEU A 15 21.18 -14.38 -8.84
C LEU A 15 20.09 -14.78 -9.85
N GLU A 16 19.63 -16.02 -9.83
CA GLU A 16 18.56 -16.52 -10.69
C GLU A 16 17.22 -15.84 -10.36
N ALA A 17 16.94 -15.65 -9.08
CA ALA A 17 15.77 -14.90 -8.62
C ALA A 17 15.80 -13.45 -9.11
N ALA A 18 16.97 -12.79 -9.07
CA ALA A 18 17.14 -11.44 -9.59
C ALA A 18 16.96 -11.41 -11.12
N ALA A 19 17.52 -12.37 -11.85
CA ALA A 19 17.37 -12.46 -13.31
C ALA A 19 15.89 -12.65 -13.72
N LEU A 20 15.12 -13.43 -12.95
CA LEU A 20 13.68 -13.58 -13.16
C LEU A 20 12.91 -12.32 -12.81
N ALA A 21 13.27 -11.65 -11.71
CA ALA A 21 12.63 -10.41 -11.30
C ALA A 21 12.80 -9.31 -12.36
N VAL A 22 13.99 -9.18 -12.96
CA VAL A 22 14.28 -8.18 -14.01
C VAL A 22 13.44 -8.40 -15.27
N ASN A 23 13.07 -9.64 -15.57
CA ASN A 23 12.26 -9.99 -16.74
C ASN A 23 10.75 -9.97 -16.49
N LEU A 24 10.30 -9.51 -15.33
CA LEU A 24 8.86 -9.39 -15.05
C LEU A 24 8.22 -8.33 -15.95
N PRO A 25 7.04 -8.63 -16.54
CA PRO A 25 6.34 -7.67 -17.37
C PRO A 25 5.90 -6.44 -16.54
N ALA A 26 5.83 -5.28 -17.21
CA ALA A 26 5.20 -4.10 -16.64
C ALA A 26 3.74 -4.42 -16.25
N GLY A 27 3.28 -3.90 -15.11
CA GLY A 27 1.98 -4.28 -14.56
C GLY A 27 1.99 -5.53 -13.67
N SER A 28 3.14 -6.19 -13.47
CA SER A 28 3.24 -7.33 -12.56
C SER A 28 2.87 -6.96 -11.12
N LEU A 29 2.20 -7.89 -10.41
CA LEU A 29 1.84 -7.73 -9.00
C LEU A 29 3.05 -7.43 -8.10
N VAL A 30 4.22 -7.98 -8.44
CA VAL A 30 5.47 -7.72 -7.70
C VAL A 30 5.84 -6.24 -7.81
N TRP A 31 5.76 -5.66 -9.01
CA TRP A 31 6.05 -4.25 -9.24
C TRP A 31 5.01 -3.34 -8.58
N GLN A 32 3.73 -3.73 -8.60
CA GLN A 32 2.67 -3.01 -7.89
C GLN A 32 2.90 -3.00 -6.38
N ARG A 33 3.34 -4.13 -5.81
CA ARG A 33 3.58 -4.22 -4.36
C ARG A 33 4.77 -3.37 -3.91
N LEU A 34 5.78 -3.25 -4.78
CA LEU A 34 6.97 -2.42 -4.58
C LEU A 34 6.75 -0.94 -4.93
N ASP A 35 5.60 -0.59 -5.51
CA ASP A 35 5.26 0.77 -5.94
C ASP A 35 6.35 1.41 -6.83
N VAL A 36 6.88 0.64 -7.77
CA VAL A 36 7.89 1.12 -8.74
C VAL A 36 7.21 1.62 -10.02
N PRO A 37 7.87 2.42 -10.88
CA PRO A 37 7.29 2.85 -12.15
C PRO A 37 6.85 1.70 -13.08
N ALA A 38 7.49 0.52 -12.97
CA ALA A 38 7.08 -0.68 -13.71
C ALA A 38 5.77 -1.31 -13.20
N ALA A 39 5.16 -0.80 -12.13
CA ALA A 39 3.90 -1.27 -11.56
C ALA A 39 2.71 -1.07 -12.51
N TRP A 40 2.79 -0.08 -13.39
CA TRP A 40 1.76 0.20 -14.38
C TRP A 40 2.22 -0.18 -15.78
N THR A 41 1.25 -0.58 -16.60
CA THR A 41 1.48 -0.74 -18.04
C THR A 41 1.46 0.63 -18.72
N LEU A 42 2.01 0.70 -19.94
CA LEU A 42 1.98 1.93 -20.74
C LEU A 42 0.55 2.46 -20.93
N ASP A 43 -0.42 1.57 -21.16
CA ASP A 43 -1.82 1.94 -21.32
C ASP A 43 -2.38 2.63 -20.07
N GLN A 44 -2.07 2.10 -18.88
CA GLN A 44 -2.48 2.72 -17.61
C GLN A 44 -1.88 4.12 -17.43
N TYR A 45 -0.61 4.31 -17.80
CA TYR A 45 0.01 5.64 -17.80
C TYR A 45 -0.69 6.63 -18.74
N LEU A 46 -1.05 6.18 -19.94
CA LEU A 46 -1.76 6.99 -20.93
C LEU A 46 -3.18 7.32 -20.48
N MET A 47 -3.90 6.38 -19.89
CA MET A 47 -5.23 6.62 -19.33
C MET A 47 -5.18 7.63 -18.18
N ALA A 48 -4.22 7.50 -17.27
CA ALA A 48 -4.02 8.47 -16.20
C ALA A 48 -3.69 9.87 -16.75
N ALA A 49 -2.78 9.97 -17.72
CA ALA A 49 -2.47 11.24 -18.37
C ALA A 49 -3.68 11.88 -19.08
N ARG A 50 -4.54 11.08 -19.72
CA ARG A 50 -5.79 11.56 -20.33
C ARG A 50 -6.75 12.11 -19.28
N ILE A 51 -6.89 11.43 -18.13
CA ILE A 51 -7.74 11.89 -17.03
C ILE A 51 -7.20 13.22 -16.47
N ASP A 52 -5.89 13.31 -16.23
CA ASP A 52 -5.25 14.54 -15.75
C ASP A 52 -5.50 15.72 -16.69
N GLN A 53 -5.35 15.51 -18.01
CA GLN A 53 -5.62 16.52 -19.03
C GLN A 53 -7.10 16.93 -19.05
N MET A 54 -8.02 15.97 -18.95
CA MET A 54 -9.45 16.28 -18.94
C MET A 54 -9.84 17.06 -17.68
N ASN A 55 -9.31 16.68 -16.52
CA ASN A 55 -9.54 17.39 -15.25
C ASN A 55 -9.01 18.83 -15.33
N MET A 56 -7.81 19.02 -15.86
CA MET A 56 -7.24 20.35 -16.08
C MET A 56 -8.04 21.16 -17.09
N TRP A 57 -8.55 20.53 -18.15
CA TRP A 57 -9.38 21.22 -19.14
C TRP A 57 -10.72 21.67 -18.55
N MET A 58 -11.40 20.82 -17.77
CA MET A 58 -12.62 21.17 -17.06
C MET A 58 -12.39 22.31 -16.07
N TRP A 59 -11.31 22.23 -15.29
CA TRP A 59 -10.92 23.29 -14.36
C TRP A 59 -10.59 24.60 -15.11
N GLY A 60 -9.83 24.50 -16.20
CA GLY A 60 -9.43 25.63 -17.05
C GLY A 60 -10.60 26.38 -17.67
N ASN A 61 -11.71 25.68 -17.94
CA ASN A 61 -12.92 26.25 -18.54
C ASN A 61 -13.97 26.71 -17.51
N ALA A 62 -13.82 26.39 -16.22
CA ALA A 62 -14.76 26.82 -15.19
C ALA A 62 -14.66 28.33 -14.90
N ASP A 63 -15.74 28.97 -14.44
CA ASP A 63 -15.74 30.40 -14.09
C ASP A 63 -14.59 30.76 -13.12
N PRO A 64 -13.68 31.69 -13.43
CA PRO A 64 -12.53 32.00 -12.57
C PRO A 64 -12.89 32.43 -11.14
N LYS A 65 -14.08 33.02 -10.95
CA LYS A 65 -14.58 33.47 -9.64
C LYS A 65 -15.17 32.34 -8.78
N LYS A 66 -15.50 31.20 -9.39
CA LYS A 66 -16.12 30.04 -8.74
C LYS A 66 -15.25 28.78 -8.84
N ARG A 67 -14.07 28.92 -9.45
CA ARG A 67 -13.16 27.82 -9.72
C ARG A 67 -12.55 27.36 -8.40
N GLY A 68 -12.72 26.08 -8.08
CA GLY A 68 -12.06 25.44 -6.94
C GLY A 68 -10.53 25.35 -7.12
N PRO A 69 -9.84 24.67 -6.19
CA PRO A 69 -8.40 24.43 -6.33
C PRO A 69 -8.07 23.69 -7.63
N GLN A 70 -6.86 23.90 -8.14
CA GLN A 70 -6.37 23.20 -9.32
C GLN A 70 -6.34 21.69 -9.02
N PRO A 71 -6.88 20.83 -9.91
CA PRO A 71 -6.89 19.40 -9.66
C PRO A 71 -5.46 18.86 -9.65
N GLU A 72 -5.16 18.02 -8.66
CA GLU A 72 -3.89 17.32 -8.60
C GLU A 72 -3.86 16.17 -9.60
N PRO A 73 -2.70 15.89 -10.25
CA PRO A 73 -2.54 14.72 -11.09
C PRO A 73 -2.77 13.43 -10.31
N LEU A 74 -3.26 12.39 -10.99
CA LEU A 74 -3.38 11.07 -10.38
C LEU A 74 -2.02 10.57 -9.88
N PRO A 75 -1.96 9.95 -8.69
CA PRO A 75 -0.72 9.43 -8.14
C PRO A 75 -0.17 8.34 -9.06
N ARG A 76 1.06 8.54 -9.54
CA ARG A 76 1.76 7.59 -10.40
C ARG A 76 2.64 6.68 -9.55
N PRO A 77 2.75 5.39 -9.88
CA PRO A 77 3.67 4.51 -9.18
C PRO A 77 5.11 5.01 -9.26
N GLY A 78 5.84 4.90 -8.16
CA GLY A 78 7.22 5.38 -8.04
C GLY A 78 7.37 6.88 -7.75
N ASN A 79 6.29 7.67 -7.77
CA ASN A 79 6.34 9.09 -7.36
C ASN A 79 6.25 9.29 -5.84
N GLY A 80 6.21 8.21 -5.05
CA GLY A 80 6.33 8.26 -3.59
C GLY A 80 5.18 8.95 -2.84
N SER A 81 4.15 9.42 -3.54
CA SER A 81 3.03 10.18 -2.95
C SER A 81 1.80 9.35 -2.61
N GLY A 82 1.87 8.01 -2.63
CA GLY A 82 0.68 7.15 -2.50
C GLY A 82 0.82 5.85 -1.71
N HIS A 83 2.04 5.41 -1.39
CA HIS A 83 2.28 4.44 -0.34
C HIS A 83 3.39 4.97 0.55
N ALA A 84 3.02 5.86 1.47
CA ALA A 84 3.67 5.84 2.76
C ALA A 84 3.50 4.42 3.32
N VAL A 85 4.45 3.54 3.01
CA VAL A 85 4.87 2.54 3.99
C VAL A 85 5.15 3.39 5.21
N ALA A 86 4.22 3.38 6.17
CA ALA A 86 4.27 4.23 7.34
C ALA A 86 5.64 4.05 7.97
N ASN A 87 6.54 4.98 7.70
CA ASN A 87 7.81 5.09 8.38
C ASN A 87 7.41 5.71 9.73
N PRO A 88 7.51 4.99 10.86
CA PRO A 88 6.93 5.43 12.14
C PRO A 88 7.69 6.60 12.78
N SER A 89 8.46 7.37 12.01
CA SER A 89 9.44 8.34 12.52
C SER A 89 9.17 9.80 12.14
N ASN A 90 8.02 10.15 11.53
CA ASN A 90 7.70 11.57 11.31
C ASN A 90 6.22 11.89 11.59
N PRO A 91 5.91 12.69 12.62
CA PRO A 91 4.54 13.04 12.96
C PRO A 91 4.26 14.49 12.55
N GLU A 92 4.15 14.79 11.26
CA GLU A 92 3.58 16.09 10.84
C GLU A 92 2.55 15.93 9.72
N ASP A 93 1.32 16.16 10.15
CA ASP A 93 0.24 16.86 9.45
C ASP A 93 -0.42 16.19 8.23
N SER A 94 -1.60 15.62 8.48
CA SER A 94 -2.78 15.81 7.62
C SER A 94 -4.01 15.24 8.31
N GLY A 95 -5.05 16.08 8.38
CA GLY A 95 -6.26 15.83 9.12
C GLY A 95 -7.18 14.76 8.52
N GLU A 96 -8.14 14.39 9.38
CA GLU A 96 -9.46 13.88 9.02
C GLU A 96 -9.58 12.43 8.51
N ALA A 97 -9.43 11.49 9.44
CA ALA A 97 -10.40 10.41 9.68
C ALA A 97 -9.94 9.61 10.91
N THR A 98 -10.47 9.93 12.10
CA THR A 98 -10.14 9.22 13.34
C THR A 98 -10.74 7.80 13.34
N ARG A 99 -10.16 6.90 12.57
CA ARG A 99 -10.23 5.47 12.84
C ARG A 99 -9.54 5.29 14.19
N ARG A 100 -10.29 4.98 15.24
CA ARG A 100 -9.75 4.73 16.59
C ARG A 100 -8.94 3.42 16.59
N THR A 101 -7.83 3.38 15.88
CA THR A 101 -6.78 2.38 16.11
C THR A 101 -6.16 2.70 17.45
N ARG A 102 -6.29 1.79 18.42
CA ARG A 102 -5.65 1.91 19.72
C ARG A 102 -4.13 1.98 19.47
N THR A 103 -3.54 3.15 19.64
CA THR A 103 -2.09 3.34 19.52
C THR A 103 -1.41 2.50 20.61
N ILE A 104 -0.75 1.41 20.21
CA ILE A 104 0.06 0.59 21.11
C ILE A 104 1.37 1.34 21.32
N LYS A 105 1.55 1.96 22.49
CA LYS A 105 2.81 2.58 22.86
C LYS A 105 3.79 1.48 23.28
N PRO A 106 4.96 1.33 22.63
CA PRO A 106 5.97 0.40 23.11
C PRO A 106 6.51 0.93 24.44
N MET A 107 6.31 0.19 25.53
CA MET A 107 6.95 0.44 26.82
C MET A 107 8.02 -0.63 27.04
N ALA A 108 9.17 -0.24 27.58
CA ALA A 108 10.17 -1.20 28.03
C ALA A 108 9.58 -1.99 29.21
N LEU A 109 9.44 -3.30 29.04
CA LEU A 109 8.91 -4.23 30.03
C LEU A 109 10.09 -4.92 30.74
N THR A 110 10.02 -5.11 32.06
CA THR A 110 11.03 -5.91 32.78
C THR A 110 10.80 -7.41 32.55
N ILE A 111 11.84 -8.23 32.76
CA ILE A 111 11.77 -9.68 32.48
C ILE A 111 10.70 -10.37 33.35
N GLU A 112 10.51 -9.92 34.59
CA GLU A 112 9.50 -10.44 35.51
C GLU A 112 8.08 -10.16 35.03
N GLN A 113 7.84 -8.98 34.47
CA GLN A 113 6.55 -8.60 33.90
C GLN A 113 6.24 -9.36 32.61
N LEU A 114 7.27 -9.74 31.85
CA LEU A 114 7.10 -10.58 30.66
C LEU A 114 6.68 -12.00 31.03
N ASP A 115 7.30 -12.57 32.08
CA ASP A 115 6.96 -13.92 32.55
C ASP A 115 5.53 -13.98 33.10
N GLU A 116 5.12 -12.96 33.87
CA GLU A 116 3.72 -12.83 34.33
C GLU A 116 2.75 -12.70 33.14
N PHE A 117 3.10 -11.95 32.10
CA PHE A 117 2.24 -11.80 30.92
C PHE A 117 2.10 -13.10 30.13
N MET A 118 3.18 -13.85 29.96
CA MET A 118 3.20 -15.14 29.25
C MET A 118 2.49 -16.25 30.03
N SER A 119 2.34 -16.09 31.35
CA SER A 119 1.58 -17.02 32.20
C SER A 119 0.05 -16.89 32.06
N ARG A 120 -0.44 -15.87 31.36
CA ARG A 120 -1.88 -15.65 31.16
C ARG A 120 -2.39 -16.44 29.96
N ASP A 121 -3.46 -17.20 30.16
CA ASP A 121 -4.14 -17.90 29.08
C ASP A 121 -4.86 -16.89 28.17
N PHE A 122 -4.48 -16.87 26.89
CA PHE A 122 -5.16 -16.08 25.87
C PHE A 122 -6.33 -16.89 25.31
N THR A 123 -7.55 -16.36 25.46
CA THR A 123 -8.72 -16.91 24.77
C THR A 123 -8.88 -16.21 23.43
N ASP A 124 -8.90 -16.98 22.35
CA ASP A 124 -9.26 -16.46 21.04
C ASP A 124 -10.73 -16.01 21.07
N VAL A 125 -10.97 -14.75 20.70
CA VAL A 125 -12.32 -14.23 20.55
C VAL A 125 -12.88 -14.83 19.26
N GLU A 126 -13.77 -15.83 19.39
CA GLU A 126 -14.47 -16.42 18.24
C GLU A 126 -15.14 -15.31 17.40
N THR A 127 -14.65 -15.15 16.18
CA THR A 127 -15.24 -14.22 15.21
C THR A 127 -16.48 -14.90 14.62
N LYS A 128 -17.68 -14.43 15.00
CA LYS A 128 -18.91 -14.91 14.35
C LYS A 128 -18.86 -14.54 12.86
N PRO A 129 -19.15 -15.47 11.93
CA PRO A 129 -19.19 -15.16 10.51
C PRO A 129 -20.31 -14.15 10.22
N PHE A 130 -20.00 -13.17 9.37
CA PHE A 130 -20.92 -12.10 8.98
C PHE A 130 -22.06 -12.68 8.12
N THR A 131 -23.26 -12.77 8.67
CA THR A 131 -24.47 -13.15 7.92
C THR A 131 -25.08 -11.91 7.26
N HIS A 132 -25.18 -11.92 5.93
CA HIS A 132 -25.94 -10.93 5.16
C HIS A 132 -27.43 -11.21 5.37
N ASN A 133 -28.17 -10.26 5.93
CA ASN A 133 -29.63 -10.34 5.97
C ASN A 133 -30.16 -9.71 4.67
N GLU A 134 -30.97 -10.46 3.94
CA GLU A 134 -31.75 -10.00 2.77
C GLU A 134 -32.86 -9.01 3.16
#